data_AF-A0A2A4MZJ1-F1
#
_entry.id   AF-A0A2A4MZJ1-F1
#
_cell.length_a   1.000
_cell.length_b   1.000
_cell.length_c   1.000
_cell.angle_alpha   90.00
_cell.angle_beta   90.00
_cell.angle_gamma   90.00
#
_symmetry.space_group_name_H-M   'P 1'
#
loop_
_entity.id
_entity.type
_entity.pdbx_description
1 polymer ?
#
loop_
_entity_poly.entity_id
_entity_poly.type
_entity_poly.pdbx_seq_one_letter_code
_entity_poly.pdbx_strand_id
1 'polypeptide(L)'
;MSDHIGILPNRTKSMLPYMISGNWLECYAEIKGIDRALKGMATRTRFRSDMEYAAGDLKKDYHLYESEFKAFFPELIKYVNSHIKDVIPCQNIR
;
A
#
# COMPACT_ATOMS: atom_id res chain seq x y z
N MET A 1 -12.31 -2.48 16.06
CA MET A 1 -11.32 -3.25 15.23
C MET A 1 -11.85 -4.66 14.88
N SER A 2 -12.75 -5.27 15.67
CA SER A 2 -13.29 -6.61 15.38
C SER A 2 -14.45 -6.65 14.38
N ASP A 3 -15.05 -5.51 14.06
CA ASP A 3 -16.38 -5.45 13.41
C ASP A 3 -16.37 -5.87 11.93
N HIS A 4 -15.17 -6.08 11.35
CA HIS A 4 -14.98 -6.46 9.95
C HIS A 4 -14.10 -7.70 9.77
N ILE A 5 -13.76 -8.43 10.82
CA ILE A 5 -12.99 -9.68 10.67
C ILE A 5 -13.79 -10.70 9.85
N GLY A 6 -15.12 -10.73 9.99
CA GLY A 6 -16.01 -11.64 9.28
C GLY A 6 -15.85 -11.59 7.75
N ILE A 7 -15.66 -10.38 7.18
CA ILE A 7 -15.56 -10.15 5.74
C ILE A 7 -14.17 -10.45 5.16
N LEU A 8 -13.17 -10.70 6.01
CA LEU A 8 -11.81 -11.00 5.52
C LEU A 8 -11.76 -12.40 4.88
N PRO A 9 -11.04 -12.56 3.76
CA PRO A 9 -10.71 -13.88 3.21
C PRO A 9 -9.95 -14.74 4.23
N ASN A 10 -10.15 -16.06 4.19
CA ASN A 10 -9.57 -16.98 5.17
C ASN A 10 -8.04 -16.86 5.28
N ARG A 11 -7.34 -16.68 4.16
CA ARG A 11 -5.88 -16.48 4.15
C ARG A 11 -5.46 -15.24 4.94
N THR A 12 -6.20 -14.15 4.82
CA THR A 12 -5.93 -12.90 5.53
C THR A 12 -6.22 -13.06 7.03
N LYS A 13 -7.31 -13.76 7.39
CA LYS A 13 -7.63 -14.09 8.79
C LYS A 13 -6.48 -14.85 9.46
N SER A 14 -5.89 -15.83 8.77
CA SER A 14 -4.75 -16.59 9.30
C SER A 14 -3.45 -15.77 9.41
N MET A 15 -3.26 -14.78 8.53
CA MET A 15 -2.07 -13.93 8.51
C MET A 15 -2.15 -12.79 9.53
N LEU A 16 -3.36 -12.31 9.83
CA LEU A 16 -3.61 -11.13 10.65
C LEU A 16 -2.93 -11.16 12.04
N PRO A 17 -2.98 -12.26 12.82
CA PRO A 17 -2.32 -12.30 14.13
C PRO A 17 -0.80 -12.06 14.04
N TYR A 18 -0.15 -12.59 13.00
CA TYR A 18 1.29 -12.43 12.78
C TYR A 18 1.66 -11.03 12.28
N MET A 19 0.80 -10.43 11.46
CA MET A 19 1.00 -9.05 11.01
C MET A 19 0.94 -8.07 12.18
N ILE A 20 -0.01 -8.29 13.09
CA ILE A 20 -0.19 -7.47 14.29
C ILE A 20 0.99 -7.70 15.24
N SER A 21 1.30 -8.95 15.60
CA SER A 21 2.39 -9.23 16.54
C SER A 21 3.77 -8.79 16.03
N GLY A 22 3.95 -8.77 14.71
CA GLY A 22 5.17 -8.30 14.07
C GLY A 22 5.18 -6.82 13.69
N ASN A 23 4.13 -6.06 14.01
CA ASN A 23 3.96 -4.64 13.62
C ASN A 23 4.33 -4.37 12.15
N TRP A 24 3.85 -5.21 11.22
CA TRP A 24 4.33 -5.17 9.82
C TRP A 24 4.09 -3.81 9.15
N LEU A 25 2.99 -3.12 9.50
CA LEU A 25 2.69 -1.80 8.95
C LEU A 25 3.59 -0.70 9.51
N GLU A 26 3.93 -0.78 10.79
CA GLU A 26 4.88 0.16 11.42
C GLU A 26 6.26 0.03 10.78
N CYS A 27 6.67 -1.20 10.45
CA CYS A 27 7.92 -1.45 9.77
C CYS A 27 8.02 -0.69 8.42
N TYR A 28 6.91 -0.37 7.75
CA TYR A 28 6.93 0.39 6.50
C TYR A 28 7.29 1.87 6.67
N ALA A 29 7.29 2.39 7.90
CA ALA A 29 7.79 3.73 8.18
C ALA A 29 9.30 3.86 7.93
N GLU A 30 10.02 2.73 7.92
CA GLU A 30 11.46 2.69 7.68
C GLU A 30 11.80 2.03 6.33
N ILE A 31 12.83 2.56 5.66
CA ILE A 31 13.34 2.01 4.38
C ILE A 31 13.69 0.52 4.52
N LYS A 32 14.18 0.08 5.68
CA LYS A 32 14.51 -1.33 5.93
C LYS A 32 13.28 -2.24 5.91
N GLY A 33 12.14 -1.78 6.44
CA GLY A 33 10.91 -2.56 6.37
C GLY A 33 10.30 -2.55 4.97
N ILE A 34 10.42 -1.44 4.25
CA ILE A 34 10.08 -1.37 2.81
C ILE A 34 10.92 -2.37 2.01
N ASP A 35 12.25 -2.43 2.22
CA ASP A 35 13.16 -3.38 1.57
C ASP A 35 12.74 -4.84 1.81
N ARG A 36 12.42 -5.19 3.05
CA ARG A 36 11.94 -6.53 3.39
C ARG A 36 10.64 -6.88 2.65
N ALA A 37 9.71 -5.92 2.57
CA ALA A 37 8.45 -6.11 1.87
C ALA A 37 8.64 -6.30 0.36
N LEU A 38 9.47 -5.45 -0.26
CA LEU A 38 9.78 -5.50 -1.68
C LEU A 38 10.49 -6.79 -2.07
N LYS A 39 11.47 -7.27 -1.28
CA LYS A 39 12.09 -8.58 -1.45
C LYS A 39 11.07 -9.72 -1.31
N GLY A 40 10.18 -9.62 -0.33
CA GLY A 40 9.08 -10.58 -0.17
C GLY A 40 8.09 -10.57 -1.35
N MET A 41 7.91 -9.44 -2.03
CA MET A 41 7.12 -9.36 -3.26
C MET A 41 7.89 -9.95 -4.45
N ALA A 42 9.16 -9.60 -4.62
CA ALA A 42 10.03 -10.13 -5.68
C ALA A 42 10.01 -11.66 -5.72
N THR A 43 10.10 -12.32 -4.57
CA THR A 43 10.05 -13.79 -4.47
C THR A 43 8.70 -14.41 -4.88
N ARG A 44 7.61 -13.65 -4.84
CA ARG A 44 6.27 -14.09 -5.23
C ARG A 44 5.93 -13.73 -6.68
N THR A 45 6.71 -12.85 -7.31
CA THR A 45 6.50 -12.42 -8.69
C THR A 45 7.00 -13.49 -9.65
N ARG A 46 6.20 -13.83 -10.68
CA ARG A 46 6.54 -14.87 -11.66
C ARG A 46 7.57 -14.43 -12.70
N PHE A 47 7.74 -13.13 -12.88
CA PHE A 47 8.64 -12.52 -13.84
C PHE A 47 9.73 -11.73 -13.10
N ARG A 48 10.80 -11.38 -13.81
CA ARG A 48 11.87 -10.54 -13.27
C ARG A 48 11.34 -9.12 -13.04
N SER A 49 11.11 -8.76 -11.79
CA SER A 49 10.57 -7.45 -11.39
C SER A 49 11.62 -6.49 -10.84
N ASP A 50 12.83 -6.97 -10.51
CA ASP A 50 13.93 -6.21 -9.91
C ASP A 50 13.52 -5.45 -8.62
N MET A 51 12.46 -5.89 -7.94
CA MET A 51 11.91 -5.23 -6.75
C MET A 51 12.84 -5.38 -5.54
N GLU A 52 13.67 -6.42 -5.51
CA GLU A 52 14.71 -6.63 -4.51
C GLU A 52 15.75 -5.50 -4.46
N TYR A 53 15.84 -4.68 -5.50
CA TYR A 53 16.73 -3.51 -5.59
C TYR A 53 16.03 -2.18 -5.34
N ALA A 54 14.70 -2.13 -5.43
CA ALA A 54 13.93 -0.89 -5.42
C ALA A 54 14.06 -0.06 -4.12
N ALA A 55 14.38 -0.68 -2.98
CA ALA A 55 14.68 0.08 -1.75
C ALA A 55 16.00 0.87 -1.86
N GLY A 56 16.97 0.38 -2.63
CA GLY A 56 18.20 1.11 -2.96
C GLY A 56 17.90 2.34 -3.80
N ASP A 57 17.07 2.19 -4.82
CA ASP A 57 16.63 3.30 -5.67
C ASP A 57 15.84 4.33 -4.87
N LEU A 58 14.89 3.88 -4.03
CA LEU A 58 14.13 4.74 -3.13
C LEU A 58 15.04 5.57 -2.21
N LYS A 59 16.11 4.96 -1.66
CA LYS A 59 17.05 5.67 -0.80
C LYS A 59 17.88 6.69 -1.58
N LYS A 60 18.33 6.32 -2.78
CA LYS A 60 19.17 7.16 -3.63
C LYS A 60 18.41 8.41 -4.11
N ASP A 61 17.17 8.22 -4.54
CA ASP A 61 16.37 9.26 -5.20
C ASP A 61 15.19 9.71 -4.32
N TYR A 62 15.29 9.57 -2.99
CA TYR A 62 14.20 9.83 -2.04
C TYR A 62 13.59 11.24 -2.21
N HIS A 63 14.43 12.27 -2.30
CA HIS A 63 13.96 13.65 -2.43
C HIS A 63 13.28 13.91 -3.78
N LEU A 64 13.71 13.21 -4.84
CA LEU A 64 13.05 13.29 -6.13
C LEU A 64 11.63 12.72 -6.02
N TYR A 65 11.49 11.48 -5.53
CA TYR A 65 10.19 10.85 -5.32
C TYR A 65 9.29 11.65 -4.38
N GLU A 66 9.85 12.23 -3.31
CA GLU A 66 9.10 13.10 -2.40
C GLU A 66 8.55 14.33 -3.13
N SER A 67 9.36 14.97 -3.98
CA SER A 67 8.95 16.15 -4.74
C SER A 67 7.85 15.81 -5.76
N GLU A 68 8.01 14.71 -6.50
CA GLU A 68 7.03 14.23 -7.47
C GLU A 68 5.73 13.81 -6.77
N PHE A 69 5.83 13.12 -5.64
CA PHE A 69 4.67 12.74 -4.84
C PHE A 69 3.91 13.97 -4.34
N LYS A 70 4.60 14.97 -3.80
CA LYS A 70 3.97 16.21 -3.32
C LYS A 70 3.31 17.01 -4.45
N ALA A 71 3.87 16.95 -5.66
CA ALA A 71 3.27 17.57 -6.84
C ALA A 71 2.03 16.79 -7.33
N PHE A 72 2.12 15.46 -7.42
CA PHE A 72 1.10 14.61 -8.03
C PHE A 72 -0.07 14.27 -7.09
N PHE A 73 0.18 14.07 -5.80
CA PHE A 73 -0.84 13.58 -4.87
C PHE A 73 -2.09 14.48 -4.76
N PRO A 74 -2.00 15.82 -4.77
CA PRO A 74 -3.17 16.70 -4.84
C PRO A 74 -4.01 16.50 -6.11
N GLU A 75 -3.38 16.22 -7.25
CA GLU A 75 -4.07 15.93 -8.50
C GLU A 75 -4.84 14.62 -8.42
N LEU A 76 -4.22 13.59 -7.84
CA LEU A 76 -4.86 12.30 -7.58
C LEU A 76 -6.09 12.46 -6.69
N ILE A 77 -5.99 13.23 -5.59
CA ILE A 77 -7.13 13.53 -4.70
C ILE A 77 -8.26 14.20 -5.49
N LYS A 78 -7.94 15.20 -6.32
CA LYS A 78 -8.93 15.91 -7.15
C LYS A 78 -9.63 14.96 -8.11
N TYR A 79 -8.86 14.11 -8.80
CA TYR A 79 -9.39 13.11 -9.72
C TYR A 79 -10.31 12.12 -9.02
N VAL A 80 -9.89 11.52 -7.91
CA VAL A 80 -10.70 10.54 -7.17
C VAL A 80 -11.99 11.20 -6.66
N ASN A 81 -11.93 12.44 -6.17
CA ASN A 81 -13.11 13.16 -5.72
C ASN A 81 -14.10 13.52 -6.85
N SER A 82 -13.64 13.72 -8.08
CA SER A 82 -14.56 13.85 -9.22
C SER A 82 -15.15 12.49 -9.57
N HIS A 83 -14.31 11.46 -9.65
CA HIS A 83 -14.74 10.12 -10.05
C HIS A 83 -15.71 9.47 -9.05
N ILE A 84 -15.55 9.70 -7.74
CA ILE A 84 -16.51 9.21 -6.74
C ILE A 84 -17.90 9.84 -6.95
N LYS A 85 -17.98 11.11 -7.37
CA LYS A 85 -19.26 11.76 -7.71
C LYS A 85 -19.90 11.15 -8.96
N ASP A 86 -19.07 10.68 -9.89
CA ASP A 86 -19.51 10.07 -11.15
C ASP A 86 -19.90 8.58 -10.99
N VAL A 87 -19.22 7.84 -10.11
CA VAL A 87 -19.41 6.39 -9.90
C VAL A 87 -20.40 6.07 -8.79
N ILE A 88 -20.61 6.98 -7.84
CA ILE A 88 -21.63 6.87 -6.79
C ILE A 88 -22.66 8.00 -7.01
N PRO A 89 -23.58 7.88 -8.00
CA PRO A 89 -24.79 8.68 -7.96
C PRO A 89 -25.51 8.22 -6.69
N CYS A 90 -25.72 9.13 -5.73
CA CYS A 90 -26.41 8.88 -4.46
C CYS A 90 -27.34 7.67 -4.55
N GLN A 91 -26.90 6.49 -4.10
CA GLN A 91 -27.85 5.43 -3.88
C GLN A 91 -28.69 5.91 -2.70
N ASN A 92 -29.94 6.22 -3.02
CA ASN A 92 -31.04 6.36 -2.08
C ASN A 92 -30.87 5.34 -0.95
N ILE A 93 -30.40 5.80 0.20
CA ILE A 93 -30.64 5.12 1.46
C ILE A 93 -31.78 5.90 2.10
N ARG A 94 -32.99 5.37 1.89
CA ARG A 94 -34.12 5.61 2.79
C ARG A 94 -33.80 5.04 4.16
#